data_AF-A0A3A0UL10-F1
#
_entry.id   AF-A0A3A0UL10-F1
#
_cell.length_a   1.000
_cell.length_b   1.000
_cell.length_c   1.000
_cell.angle_alpha   90.00
_cell.angle_beta   90.00
_cell.angle_gamma   90.00
#
_symmetry.space_group_name_H-M   'P 1'
#
loop_
_entity.id
_entity.type
_entity.pdbx_description
1 polymer ?
#
loop_
_entity_poly.entity_id
_entity_poly.type
_entity_poly.pdbx_seq_one_letter_code
_entity_poly.pdbx_strand_id
1 'polypeptide(L)'
;IISCIGGDDAIKILPFVNLEALREHPKIFSGYSDSTTVHMMFYKMGVVSFYGPALLTDFAENIAMDDYTVRDIEKFWFNTNIIGEILPAKYIRPFGLAWHIENKMIARQTIQQQGYELIQGYGIKQGHLIGGNLETLTSLINTDLFPNKTDFE
;
A
#
# COMPACT_ATOMS: atom_id res chain seq x y z
N ILE A 1 -2.50 -1.47 12.50
CA ILE A 1 -2.17 -2.84 12.03
C ILE A 1 -1.29 -2.66 10.82
N ILE A 2 -0.08 -3.22 10.83
CA ILE A 2 0.85 -3.13 9.70
C ILE A 2 1.10 -4.57 9.24
N SER A 3 0.90 -4.83 7.95
CA SER A 3 1.20 -6.13 7.35
C SER A 3 2.71 -6.40 7.43
N CYS A 4 3.08 -7.63 7.77
CA CYS A 4 4.50 -7.98 7.81
C CYS A 4 5.11 -8.01 6.40
N ILE A 5 4.37 -8.60 5.45
CA ILE A 5 4.78 -8.80 4.06
C ILE A 5 3.55 -9.15 3.20
N GLY A 6 3.68 -9.07 1.87
CA GLY A 6 2.72 -9.66 0.92
C GLY A 6 2.81 -11.19 0.84
N GLY A 7 2.37 -11.77 -0.26
CA GLY A 7 2.21 -13.21 -0.44
C GLY A 7 1.37 -13.53 -1.66
N ASP A 8 0.57 -14.60 -1.58
CA ASP A 8 -0.32 -15.04 -2.66
C ASP A 8 -1.62 -15.71 -2.17
N ASP A 9 -1.92 -15.63 -0.87
CA ASP A 9 -3.01 -16.41 -0.29
C ASP A 9 -3.81 -15.74 0.83
N ALA A 10 -3.68 -14.42 1.00
CA ALA A 10 -4.47 -13.66 1.96
C ALA A 10 -5.98 -13.86 1.79
N ILE A 11 -6.48 -14.16 0.58
CA ILE A 11 -7.90 -14.48 0.35
C ILE A 11 -8.41 -15.66 1.19
N LYS A 12 -7.55 -16.63 1.53
CA LYS A 12 -7.93 -17.80 2.32
C LYS A 12 -8.37 -17.45 3.74
N ILE A 13 -8.01 -16.27 4.26
CA ILE A 13 -8.43 -15.86 5.60
C ILE A 13 -9.85 -15.32 5.63
N LEU A 14 -10.42 -14.91 4.48
CA LEU A 14 -11.73 -14.26 4.38
C LEU A 14 -12.85 -14.99 5.15
N PRO A 15 -13.01 -16.33 5.07
CA PRO A 15 -14.06 -17.04 5.79
C PRO A 15 -13.95 -16.97 7.32
N PHE A 16 -12.79 -16.56 7.85
CA PHE A 16 -12.49 -16.53 9.28
C PHE A 16 -12.44 -15.10 9.84
N VAL A 17 -12.54 -14.08 8.99
CA VAL A 17 -12.51 -12.67 9.41
C VAL A 17 -13.90 -12.21 9.77
N ASN A 18 -14.07 -11.69 10.99
CA ASN A 18 -15.26 -10.92 11.36
C ASN A 18 -15.19 -9.55 10.67
N LEU A 19 -15.79 -9.42 9.48
CA LEU A 19 -15.77 -8.18 8.72
C LEU A 19 -16.42 -7.01 9.47
N GLU A 20 -17.51 -7.25 10.21
CA GLU A 20 -18.19 -6.20 10.98
C GLU A 20 -17.26 -5.56 12.03
N ALA A 21 -16.32 -6.32 12.59
CA ALA A 21 -15.34 -5.78 13.54
C ALA A 21 -14.43 -4.70 12.90
N LEU A 22 -14.23 -4.72 11.58
CA LEU A 22 -13.48 -3.67 10.88
C LEU A 22 -14.25 -2.34 10.92
N ARG A 23 -15.58 -2.39 10.73
CA ARG A 23 -16.47 -1.23 10.79
C ARG A 23 -16.66 -0.71 12.21
N GLU A 24 -16.80 -1.60 13.18
CA GLU A 24 -17.02 -1.25 14.60
C GLU A 24 -15.75 -0.71 15.29
N HIS A 25 -14.56 -1.09 14.80
CA HIS A 25 -13.29 -0.71 15.39
C HIS A 25 -12.30 -0.17 14.34
N PRO A 26 -12.64 0.95 13.66
CA PRO A 26 -11.81 1.49 12.60
C PRO A 26 -10.43 1.87 13.16
N LYS A 27 -9.38 1.40 12.49
CA LYS A 27 -8.00 1.69 12.83
C LYS A 27 -7.15 1.63 11.57
N ILE A 28 -5.99 2.27 11.61
CA ILE A 28 -5.03 2.23 10.50
C ILE A 28 -4.68 0.77 10.18
N PHE A 29 -4.86 0.40 8.92
CA PHE A 29 -4.27 -0.78 8.30
C PHE A 29 -3.34 -0.35 7.18
N SER A 30 -2.12 -0.89 7.13
CA SER A 30 -1.20 -0.66 6.02
C SER A 30 -0.48 -1.91 5.56
N GLY A 31 -0.20 -1.95 4.27
CA GLY A 31 0.50 -2.99 3.53
C GLY A 31 0.33 -2.74 2.03
N TYR A 32 0.91 -3.62 1.21
CA TYR A 32 0.74 -3.59 -0.24
C TYR A 32 0.91 -5.02 -0.81
N SER A 33 0.85 -5.18 -2.13
CA SER A 33 0.90 -6.50 -2.78
C SER A 33 -0.32 -7.34 -2.38
N ASP A 34 -0.15 -8.58 -1.93
CA ASP A 34 -1.27 -9.47 -1.54
C ASP A 34 -2.14 -8.94 -0.40
N SER A 35 -1.61 -8.00 0.40
CA SER A 35 -2.41 -7.26 1.38
C SER A 35 -3.57 -6.47 0.74
N THR A 36 -3.60 -6.31 -0.59
CA THR A 36 -4.75 -5.81 -1.36
C THR A 36 -6.04 -6.54 -0.98
N THR A 37 -5.99 -7.86 -0.74
CA THR A 37 -7.16 -8.62 -0.28
C THR A 37 -7.72 -8.05 1.03
N VAL A 38 -6.86 -7.75 2.00
CA VAL A 38 -7.27 -7.15 3.27
C VAL A 38 -7.75 -5.72 3.07
N HIS A 39 -7.12 -4.93 2.19
CA HIS A 39 -7.62 -3.60 1.81
C HIS A 39 -9.05 -3.66 1.26
N MET A 40 -9.39 -4.67 0.46
CA MET A 40 -10.76 -4.86 -0.05
C MET A 40 -11.74 -5.29 1.05
N MET A 41 -11.30 -6.01 2.08
CA MET A 41 -12.13 -6.28 3.26
C MET A 41 -12.48 -4.99 4.02
N PHE A 42 -11.49 -4.11 4.23
CA PHE A 42 -11.69 -2.79 4.83
C PHE A 42 -12.63 -1.92 3.97
N TYR A 43 -12.37 -1.88 2.66
CA TYR A 43 -13.17 -1.13 1.70
C TYR A 43 -14.65 -1.57 1.71
N LYS A 44 -14.90 -2.88 1.67
CA LYS A 44 -16.25 -3.45 1.73
C LYS A 44 -17.03 -3.01 2.98
N MET A 45 -16.32 -2.81 4.08
CA MET A 45 -16.89 -2.36 5.36
C MET A 45 -16.97 -0.84 5.49
N GLY A 46 -16.64 -0.09 4.43
CA GLY A 46 -16.67 1.37 4.41
C GLY A 46 -15.55 2.02 5.23
N VAL A 47 -14.46 1.29 5.49
CA VAL A 47 -13.34 1.77 6.33
C VAL A 47 -12.13 2.05 5.45
N VAL A 48 -11.60 3.27 5.55
CA VAL A 48 -10.38 3.64 4.84
C VAL A 48 -9.18 2.87 5.40
N SER A 49 -8.39 2.29 4.50
CA SER A 49 -7.09 1.70 4.80
C SER A 49 -6.01 2.31 3.89
N PHE A 50 -4.73 2.09 4.21
CA PHE A 50 -3.62 2.79 3.59
C PHE A 50 -2.75 1.82 2.79
N TYR A 51 -2.92 1.81 1.47
CA TYR A 51 -2.02 1.07 0.58
C TYR A 51 -0.62 1.71 0.65
N GLY A 52 0.30 1.07 1.36
CA GLY A 52 1.48 1.74 1.92
C GLY A 52 2.48 0.76 2.54
N PRO A 53 3.46 1.27 3.32
CA PRO A 53 4.63 0.49 3.72
C PRO A 53 4.27 -0.73 4.58
N ALA A 54 4.97 -1.83 4.32
CA ALA A 54 4.90 -3.08 5.10
C ALA A 54 6.18 -3.27 5.93
N LEU A 55 6.10 -4.10 6.98
CA LEU A 55 7.17 -4.20 7.99
C LEU A 55 8.51 -4.60 7.38
N LEU A 56 8.56 -5.71 6.63
CA LEU A 56 9.82 -6.30 6.17
C LEU A 56 10.43 -5.56 4.98
N THR A 57 9.62 -4.88 4.17
CA THR A 57 10.04 -4.26 2.92
C THR A 57 10.40 -2.78 3.06
N ASP A 58 9.85 -2.11 4.07
CA ASP A 58 9.97 -0.66 4.21
C ASP A 58 10.53 -0.27 5.59
N PHE A 59 9.93 -0.75 6.67
CA PHE A 59 10.39 -0.43 8.03
C PHE A 59 11.73 -1.12 8.37
N ALA A 60 11.97 -2.29 7.80
CA ALA A 60 13.19 -3.08 7.98
C ALA A 60 14.25 -2.81 6.91
N GLU A 61 14.19 -1.67 6.20
CA GLU A 61 15.28 -1.26 5.30
C GLU A 61 16.60 -1.24 6.08
N ASN A 62 17.64 -1.86 5.51
CA ASN A 62 18.95 -1.93 6.13
C ASN A 62 19.49 -0.52 6.44
N ILE A 63 20.22 -0.41 7.56
CA ILE A 63 20.77 0.84 8.09
C ILE A 63 19.71 1.81 8.62
N ALA A 64 18.78 2.25 7.78
CA ALA A 64 17.72 3.18 8.15
C ALA A 64 16.56 3.11 7.15
N MET A 65 15.37 3.46 7.62
CA MET A 65 14.23 3.74 6.74
C MET A 65 14.55 4.90 5.80
N ASP A 66 13.92 4.90 4.62
CA ASP A 66 14.07 6.01 3.69
C ASP A 66 13.31 7.25 4.18
N ASP A 67 13.96 8.42 4.14
CA ASP A 67 13.37 9.70 4.56
C ASP A 67 12.06 10.01 3.81
N TYR A 68 11.97 9.60 2.53
CA TYR A 68 10.74 9.77 1.75
C TYR A 68 9.57 9.01 2.42
N THR A 69 9.81 7.75 2.79
CA THR A 69 8.82 6.89 3.44
C THR A 69 8.46 7.40 4.84
N VAL A 70 9.44 7.81 5.64
CA VAL A 70 9.21 8.35 6.98
C VAL A 70 8.33 9.60 6.94
N ARG A 71 8.66 10.56 6.06
CA ARG A 71 7.88 11.79 5.89
C ARG A 71 6.45 11.48 5.43
N ASP A 72 6.27 10.54 4.51
CA ASP A 72 4.94 10.17 4.04
C ASP A 72 4.12 9.45 5.14
N ILE A 73 4.74 8.60 5.96
CA ILE A 73 4.07 8.03 7.15
C ILE A 73 3.62 9.15 8.09
N GLU A 74 4.49 10.11 8.42
CA GLU A 74 4.14 11.24 9.29
C GLU A 74 2.97 12.06 8.71
N LYS A 75 3.04 12.34 7.41
CA LYS A 75 2.03 13.11 6.67
C LYS A 75 0.66 12.43 6.65
N PHE A 76 0.60 11.12 6.46
CA PHE A 76 -0.65 10.39 6.28
C PHE A 76 -1.23 9.79 7.58
N TRP A 77 -0.38 9.37 8.52
CA TRP A 77 -0.83 8.64 9.72
C TRP A 77 -0.80 9.47 11.00
N PHE A 78 0.02 10.52 11.04
CA PHE A 78 0.25 11.32 12.25
C PHE A 78 -0.23 12.77 12.07
N ASN A 79 -0.99 13.05 11.02
CA ASN A 79 -1.54 14.37 10.74
C ASN A 79 -2.97 14.26 10.19
N THR A 80 -3.81 15.26 10.47
CA THR A 80 -5.19 15.37 9.98
C THR A 80 -5.37 16.47 8.94
N ASN A 81 -4.29 17.16 8.55
CA ASN A 81 -4.30 18.19 7.52
C ASN A 81 -4.49 17.56 6.15
N ILE A 82 -4.94 18.39 5.20
CA ILE A 82 -5.01 18.01 3.79
C ILE A 82 -3.62 17.59 3.32
N ILE A 83 -3.52 16.38 2.76
CA ILE A 83 -2.27 15.82 2.23
C ILE A 83 -1.68 16.73 1.14
N GLY A 84 -2.50 17.24 0.23
CA GLY A 84 -2.03 18.09 -0.87
C GLY A 84 -1.21 17.29 -1.90
N GLU A 85 -0.25 17.97 -2.53
CA GLU A 85 0.55 17.38 -3.61
C GLU A 85 1.47 16.26 -3.09
N ILE A 86 1.63 15.22 -3.91
CA ILE A 86 2.63 14.15 -3.73
C ILE A 86 3.71 14.39 -4.78
N LEU A 87 4.94 14.59 -4.33
CA LEU A 87 6.09 14.81 -5.20
C LEU A 87 6.87 13.51 -5.36
N PRO A 88 7.52 13.27 -6.50
CA PRO A 88 8.27 12.03 -6.69
C PRO A 88 9.51 11.98 -5.77
N ALA A 89 9.86 10.77 -5.32
CA ALA A 89 11.10 10.55 -4.56
C ALA A 89 12.34 10.90 -5.39
N LYS A 90 13.44 11.32 -4.77
CA LYS A 90 14.67 11.66 -5.52
C LYS A 90 15.28 10.45 -6.22
N TYR A 91 15.12 9.27 -5.64
CA TYR A 91 15.67 8.02 -6.13
C TYR A 91 14.76 6.85 -5.76
N ILE A 92 15.02 5.69 -6.35
CA ILE A 92 14.44 4.40 -5.98
C ILE A 92 15.54 3.42 -5.57
N ARG A 93 15.16 2.38 -4.83
CA ARG A 93 16.06 1.26 -4.47
C ARG A 93 15.59 0.01 -5.21
N PRO A 94 16.37 -0.52 -6.17
CA PRO A 94 16.00 -1.75 -6.86
C PRO A 94 16.01 -2.95 -5.90
N PHE A 95 15.37 -4.03 -6.33
CA PHE A 95 15.52 -5.34 -5.70
C PHE A 95 16.95 -5.87 -5.91
N GLY A 96 17.39 -6.80 -5.06
CA GLY A 96 18.64 -7.55 -5.32
C GLY A 96 19.50 -7.84 -4.09
N LEU A 97 19.29 -7.18 -2.95
CA LEU A 97 19.98 -7.52 -1.71
C LEU A 97 19.20 -8.58 -0.94
N ALA A 98 19.79 -9.75 -0.72
CA ALA A 98 19.18 -10.83 0.03
C ALA A 98 19.01 -10.48 1.52
N TRP A 99 17.89 -10.88 2.12
CA TRP A 99 17.56 -10.65 3.53
C TRP A 99 18.27 -11.63 4.49
N HIS A 100 19.58 -11.79 4.32
CA HIS A 100 20.42 -12.51 5.27
C HIS A 100 20.91 -11.54 6.36
N ILE A 101 21.01 -12.02 7.60
CA ILE A 101 21.40 -11.18 8.75
C ILE A 101 22.78 -10.54 8.59
N GLU A 102 23.68 -11.20 7.86
CA GLU A 102 25.01 -10.69 7.50
C GLU A 102 24.95 -9.44 6.62
N ASN A 103 23.88 -9.27 5.83
CA ASN A 103 23.69 -8.13 4.94
C ASN A 103 23.08 -6.91 5.65
N LYS A 104 22.68 -7.01 6.93
CA LYS A 104 21.92 -5.95 7.64
C LYS A 104 22.62 -4.58 7.68
N MET A 105 23.95 -4.57 7.54
CA MET A 105 24.78 -3.36 7.53
C MET A 105 25.13 -2.87 6.10
N ILE A 106 24.53 -3.47 5.07
CA ILE A 106 24.75 -3.10 3.67
C ILE A 106 23.54 -2.29 3.21
N ALA A 107 23.77 -1.03 2.86
CA ALA A 107 22.76 -0.18 2.22
C ALA A 107 22.51 -0.65 0.79
N ARG A 108 21.23 -0.71 0.36
CA ARG A 108 20.90 -1.01 -1.04
C ARG A 108 21.35 0.13 -1.95
N GLN A 109 21.67 -0.21 -3.20
CA GLN A 109 21.96 0.79 -4.24
C GLN A 109 20.76 1.73 -4.43
N THR A 110 21.01 2.98 -4.80
CA THR A 110 19.99 3.95 -5.24
C THR A 110 20.13 4.24 -6.72
N ILE A 111 19.01 4.39 -7.42
CA ILE A 111 18.95 4.83 -8.82
C ILE A 111 18.10 6.10 -8.88
N GLN A 112 18.62 7.16 -9.51
CA GLN A 112 17.87 8.40 -9.71
C GLN A 112 16.67 8.17 -10.63
N GLN A 113 15.55 8.84 -10.35
CA GLN A 113 14.31 8.71 -11.11
C GLN A 113 13.92 10.06 -11.74
N GLN A 114 13.13 10.05 -12.83
CA GLN A 114 12.83 11.25 -13.63
C GLN A 114 11.49 11.93 -13.31
N GLY A 115 10.76 11.45 -12.32
CA GLY A 115 9.45 11.94 -11.92
C GLY A 115 8.32 11.19 -12.62
N TYR A 116 7.15 11.81 -12.61
CA TYR A 116 5.94 11.27 -13.23
C TYR A 116 5.97 11.47 -14.75
N GLU A 117 5.49 10.46 -15.48
CA GLU A 117 5.29 10.52 -16.93
C GLU A 117 3.78 10.53 -17.23
N LEU A 118 3.31 11.52 -17.99
CA LEU A 118 1.93 11.57 -18.44
C LEU A 118 1.80 10.77 -19.75
N ILE A 119 1.23 9.57 -19.67
CA ILE A 119 1.04 8.69 -20.83
C ILE A 119 0.00 9.26 -21.81
N GLN A 120 -1.14 9.75 -21.29
CA GLN A 120 -2.22 10.33 -22.08
C GLN A 120 -3.18 11.17 -21.22
N GLY A 121 -4.05 11.95 -21.88
CA GLY A 121 -5.09 12.77 -21.24
C GLY A 121 -4.72 14.24 -21.13
N TYR A 122 -5.71 15.09 -20.85
CA TYR A 122 -5.54 16.54 -20.67
C TYR A 122 -6.49 17.09 -19.60
N GLY A 123 -6.13 18.23 -19.03
CA GLY A 123 -6.92 18.90 -17.98
C GLY A 123 -6.74 18.28 -16.60
N ILE A 124 -7.54 18.77 -15.64
CA ILE A 124 -7.50 18.34 -14.23
C ILE A 124 -8.71 17.44 -13.97
N LYS A 125 -8.49 16.30 -13.30
CA LYS A 125 -9.51 15.35 -12.86
C LYS A 125 -9.40 15.11 -11.37
N GLN A 126 -10.54 14.78 -10.75
CA GLN A 126 -10.65 14.48 -9.32
C GLN A 126 -11.60 13.30 -9.17
N GLY A 127 -11.34 12.44 -8.20
CA GLY A 127 -12.11 11.24 -7.91
C GLY A 127 -11.58 10.53 -6.67
N HIS A 128 -12.29 9.49 -6.22
CA HIS A 128 -11.84 8.67 -5.10
C HIS A 128 -10.81 7.63 -5.57
N LEU A 129 -9.76 7.44 -4.76
CA LEU A 129 -8.76 6.40 -5.04
C LEU A 129 -9.34 5.03 -4.66
N ILE A 130 -9.26 4.09 -5.60
CA ILE A 130 -9.58 2.68 -5.40
C ILE A 130 -8.63 1.82 -6.25
N GLY A 131 -8.22 0.67 -5.73
CA GLY A 131 -7.31 -0.24 -6.43
C GLY A 131 -6.37 -0.98 -5.47
N GLY A 132 -5.18 -1.32 -5.97
CA GLY A 132 -4.14 -2.04 -5.24
C GLY A 132 -3.20 -2.74 -6.20
N ASN A 133 -2.60 -3.86 -5.78
CA ASN A 133 -1.88 -4.75 -6.70
C ASN A 133 -2.87 -5.37 -7.69
N LEU A 134 -2.60 -5.21 -8.99
CA LEU A 134 -3.51 -5.62 -10.06
C LEU A 134 -3.74 -7.14 -10.10
N GLU A 135 -2.69 -7.94 -9.89
CA GLU A 135 -2.78 -9.40 -9.89
C GLU A 135 -3.65 -9.90 -8.73
N THR A 136 -3.42 -9.40 -7.51
CA THR A 136 -4.26 -9.71 -6.35
C THR A 136 -5.68 -9.20 -6.58
N LEU A 137 -5.89 -7.97 -7.04
CA LEU A 137 -7.22 -7.40 -7.26
C LEU A 137 -8.02 -8.21 -8.30
N THR A 138 -7.38 -8.60 -9.40
CA THR A 138 -8.03 -9.43 -10.44
C THR A 138 -8.39 -10.83 -9.93
N SER A 139 -7.61 -11.40 -9.02
CA SER A 139 -7.95 -12.67 -8.37
C SER A 139 -9.27 -12.63 -7.58
N LEU A 140 -9.74 -11.43 -7.20
CA LEU A 140 -10.94 -11.25 -6.40
C LEU A 140 -12.22 -11.12 -7.22
N ILE A 141 -12.17 -11.02 -8.56
CA ILE A 141 -13.31 -10.68 -9.46
C ILE A 141 -14.59 -11.47 -9.18
N ASN A 142 -14.47 -12.75 -8.82
CA ASN A 142 -15.62 -13.63 -8.58
C ASN A 142 -15.97 -13.78 -7.09
N THR A 143 -15.55 -12.82 -6.26
CA THR A 143 -15.81 -12.80 -4.82
C THR A 143 -16.52 -11.52 -4.45
N ASP A 144 -17.21 -11.54 -3.31
CA ASP A 144 -17.87 -10.34 -2.79
C ASP A 144 -16.89 -9.26 -2.27
N LEU A 145 -15.57 -9.43 -2.44
CA LEU A 145 -14.57 -8.41 -2.14
C LEU A 145 -14.24 -7.54 -3.35
N PHE A 146 -14.60 -7.94 -4.58
CA PHE A 146 -14.32 -7.13 -5.76
C PHE A 146 -15.21 -5.88 -5.78
N PRO A 147 -14.67 -4.68 -6.08
CA PRO A 147 -15.49 -3.48 -6.16
C PRO A 147 -16.58 -3.56 -7.23
N ASN A 148 -17.70 -2.91 -6.98
CA ASN A 148 -18.79 -2.78 -7.95
C ASN A 148 -18.36 -1.81 -9.07
N LYS A 149 -19.03 -1.90 -10.22
CA LYS A 149 -18.77 -1.00 -11.35
C LYS A 149 -18.87 0.48 -10.95
N THR A 150 -19.84 0.85 -10.12
CA THR A 150 -20.06 2.21 -9.63
C THR A 150 -18.92 2.74 -8.78
N ASP A 151 -18.09 1.86 -8.21
CA ASP A 151 -16.95 2.27 -7.38
C ASP A 151 -15.80 2.83 -8.24
N PHE A 152 -15.86 2.65 -9.56
CA PHE A 152 -14.89 3.16 -10.55
C PHE A 152 -15.41 4.38 -11.35
N GLU A 153 -16.64 4.82 -11.09
CA GLU A 153 -17.29 5.96 -11.77
C GLU A 153 -17.04 7.28 -11.00
#